data_AF-A0A7X7FNM0-F1
#
_entry.id   AF-A0A7X7FNM0-F1
#
_cell.length_a   1.000
_cell.length_b   1.000
_cell.length_c   1.000
_cell.angle_alpha   90.00
_cell.angle_beta   90.00
_cell.angle_gamma   90.00
#
_symmetry.space_group_name_H-M   'P 1'
#
loop_
_entity.id
_entity.type
_entity.pdbx_description
1 polymer ?
#
loop_
_entity_poly.entity_id
_entity_poly.type
_entity_poly.pdbx_seq_one_letter_code
_entity_poly.pdbx_strand_id
1 'polypeptide(L)'
;MIGMDFKSAKAAFFDRKAVMSKVDAATRKVLSKFGAFVRRSAKSSIRKRKKPAPPGSPPSSHTGLLKKFIFFGYDPAPGRGSVVIGPTRLSQKGRGEAPPLLEYGGKATLVRRGKKKRTTYKARPYMGPAFEKEKPQLPAMWRDSIR
;
A
#
# COMPACT_ATOMS: atom_id res chain seq x y z
N MET A 1 19.99 -7.28 40.94
CA MET A 1 18.63 -7.60 40.48
C MET A 1 17.77 -6.39 40.84
N ILE A 2 17.39 -5.55 39.88
CA ILE A 2 16.57 -4.37 40.17
C ILE A 2 15.16 -4.86 40.47
N GLY A 3 14.79 -4.85 41.75
CA GLY A 3 13.45 -5.23 42.19
C GLY A 3 12.45 -4.22 41.64
N MET A 4 11.58 -4.67 40.74
CA MET A 4 10.45 -3.88 40.26
C MET A 4 9.48 -3.73 41.43
N ASP A 5 9.20 -2.50 41.87
CA ASP A 5 8.20 -2.29 42.91
C ASP A 5 6.79 -2.63 42.38
N PHE A 6 5.86 -2.99 43.28
CA PHE A 6 4.51 -3.42 42.91
C PHE A 6 3.72 -2.37 42.10
N LYS A 7 3.94 -1.08 42.37
CA LYS A 7 3.28 0.04 41.68
C LYS A 7 3.87 0.23 40.27
N SER A 8 5.18 0.10 40.13
CA SER A 8 5.92 0.09 38.87
C SER A 8 5.52 -1.08 37.98
N ALA A 9 5.37 -2.28 38.56
CA ALA A 9 4.88 -3.46 37.86
C ALA A 9 3.43 -3.27 37.36
N LYS A 10 2.53 -2.71 38.18
CA LYS A 10 1.15 -2.37 37.77
C LYS A 10 1.08 -1.29 36.70
N ALA A 11 2.00 -0.32 36.74
CA ALA A 11 2.04 0.77 35.77
C ALA A 11 2.56 0.32 34.40
N ALA A 12 3.47 -0.66 34.38
CA ALA A 12 4.11 -1.17 33.16
C ALA A 12 3.40 -2.38 32.53
N PHE A 13 2.24 -2.80 33.06
CA PHE A 13 1.51 -3.96 32.54
C PHE A 13 1.06 -3.73 31.09
N PHE A 14 1.21 -4.75 30.24
CA PHE A 14 1.00 -4.65 28.78
C PHE A 14 -0.40 -4.18 28.39
N ASP A 15 -1.42 -4.58 29.15
CA ASP A 15 -2.83 -4.24 28.87
C ASP A 15 -3.27 -2.89 29.45
N ARG A 16 -2.34 -2.15 30.05
CA ARG A 16 -2.66 -0.83 30.57
C ARG A 16 -2.97 0.11 29.40
N LYS A 17 -4.10 0.80 29.47
CA LYS A 17 -4.53 1.80 28.46
C LYS A 17 -3.40 2.77 28.04
N ALA A 18 -2.59 3.22 29.00
CA ALA A 18 -1.45 4.11 28.74
C ALA A 18 -0.39 3.43 27.84
N VAL A 19 -0.01 2.18 28.13
CA VAL A 19 0.93 1.39 27.34
C VAL A 19 0.36 1.11 25.96
N MET A 20 -0.88 0.58 25.89
CA MET A 20 -1.57 0.31 24.63
C MET A 20 -1.66 1.56 23.74
N SER A 21 -2.01 2.72 24.32
CA SER A 21 -2.12 3.97 23.54
C SER A 21 -0.79 4.40 22.92
N LYS A 22 0.33 4.19 23.62
CA LYS A 22 1.67 4.45 23.09
C LYS A 22 2.04 3.46 21.99
N VAL A 23 1.75 2.17 22.19
CA VAL A 23 1.96 1.12 21.18
C VAL A 23 1.13 1.41 19.92
N ASP A 24 -0.13 1.81 20.05
CA ASP A 24 -1.01 2.15 18.93
C ASP A 24 -0.54 3.40 18.17
N ALA A 25 -0.06 4.41 18.89
CA ALA A 25 0.50 5.61 18.28
C ALA A 25 1.78 5.30 17.50
N ALA A 26 2.69 4.51 18.09
CA ALA A 26 3.90 4.03 17.43
C ALA A 26 3.54 3.21 16.18
N THR A 27 2.69 2.21 16.32
CA THR A 27 2.23 1.33 15.22
C THR A 27 1.68 2.15 14.05
N ARG A 28 0.78 3.10 14.30
CA ARG A 28 0.23 3.98 13.26
C ARG A 28 1.29 4.82 12.57
N LYS A 29 2.26 5.35 13.33
CA LYS A 29 3.38 6.13 12.78
C LYS A 29 4.23 5.29 11.84
N VAL A 30 4.57 4.07 12.25
CA VAL A 30 5.43 3.22 11.43
C VAL A 30 4.70 2.68 10.20
N LEU A 31 3.45 2.25 10.33
CA LEU A 31 2.61 1.85 9.20
C LEU A 31 2.41 2.96 8.17
N SER A 32 2.19 4.21 8.64
CA SER A 32 2.11 5.38 7.77
C SER A 32 3.40 5.62 6.98
N LYS A 33 4.55 5.52 7.65
CA LYS A 33 5.87 5.66 7.03
C LYS A 33 6.11 4.57 5.98
N PHE A 34 5.82 3.32 6.33
CA PHE A 34 5.96 2.18 5.42
C PHE A 34 5.05 2.33 4.18
N GLY A 35 3.77 2.65 4.38
CA GLY A 35 2.84 2.91 3.27
C GLY A 35 3.30 4.06 2.37
N ALA A 36 3.91 5.10 2.94
CA ALA A 36 4.49 6.20 2.17
C ALA A 36 5.67 5.76 1.28
N PHE A 37 6.54 4.88 1.78
CA PHE A 37 7.66 4.34 0.99
C PHE A 37 7.18 3.43 -0.12
N VAL A 38 6.28 2.49 0.16
CA VAL A 38 5.70 1.61 -0.87
C VAL A 38 5.00 2.43 -1.96
N ARG A 39 4.19 3.43 -1.57
CA ARG A 39 3.56 4.36 -2.52
C ARG A 39 4.61 5.09 -3.38
N ARG A 40 5.71 5.55 -2.77
CA ARG A 40 6.77 6.26 -3.49
C ARG A 40 7.45 5.32 -4.51
N SER A 41 7.78 4.10 -4.11
CA SER A 41 8.39 3.10 -4.98
C SER A 41 7.47 2.65 -6.12
N ALA A 42 6.17 2.51 -5.87
CA ALA A 42 5.19 2.27 -6.92
C ALA A 42 5.07 3.47 -7.89
N LYS A 43 5.08 4.71 -7.37
CA LYS A 43 5.03 5.92 -8.23
C LYS A 43 6.28 6.12 -9.09
N SER A 44 7.44 5.69 -8.60
CA SER A 44 8.72 5.82 -9.31
C SER A 44 8.90 4.73 -10.38
N SER A 45 8.37 3.53 -10.15
CA SER A 45 8.41 2.43 -11.12
C SER A 45 7.59 2.74 -12.38
N ILE A 46 6.45 3.42 -12.22
CA ILE A 46 5.60 3.86 -13.33
C ILE A 46 6.27 5.03 -14.06
N ARG A 47 6.57 4.91 -15.35
CA ARG A 47 7.22 5.99 -16.16
C ARG A 47 6.26 6.63 -17.16
N LYS A 48 6.39 7.93 -17.44
CA LYS A 48 5.61 8.61 -18.49
C LYS A 48 6.17 8.22 -19.86
N ARG A 49 5.36 7.54 -20.69
CA ARG A 49 5.73 7.08 -22.04
C ARG A 49 4.49 7.00 -22.92
N LYS A 50 4.65 7.15 -24.25
CA LYS A 50 3.55 6.97 -25.22
C LYS A 50 3.27 5.49 -25.50
N LYS A 51 4.30 4.65 -25.58
CA LYS A 51 4.17 3.21 -25.83
C LYS A 51 3.77 2.47 -24.54
N PRO A 52 2.92 1.42 -24.62
CA PRO A 52 2.73 0.50 -23.52
C PRO A 52 4.03 -0.21 -23.15
N ALA A 53 4.26 -0.45 -21.85
CA ALA A 53 5.38 -1.27 -21.37
C ALA A 53 5.29 -2.74 -21.86
N PRO A 54 6.35 -3.56 -21.80
CA PRO A 54 6.20 -5.00 -21.95
C PRO A 54 5.47 -5.64 -20.74
N PRO A 55 4.87 -6.83 -20.89
CA PRO A 55 4.38 -7.63 -19.76
C PRO A 55 5.47 -7.87 -18.70
N GLY A 56 5.07 -8.00 -17.43
CA GLY A 56 5.99 -8.18 -16.30
C GLY A 56 6.70 -6.91 -15.84
N SER A 57 6.80 -5.89 -16.70
CA SER A 57 7.34 -4.58 -16.32
C SER A 57 6.25 -3.61 -15.83
N PRO A 58 6.58 -2.61 -15.00
CA PRO A 58 5.63 -1.61 -14.52
C PRO A 58 4.93 -0.88 -15.68
N PRO A 59 3.66 -0.49 -15.50
CA PRO A 59 2.88 0.13 -16.57
C PRO A 59 3.42 1.52 -16.91
N SER A 60 3.19 1.92 -18.16
CA SER A 60 3.47 3.29 -18.60
C SER A 60 2.32 4.22 -18.22
N SER A 61 2.64 5.43 -17.77
CA SER A 61 1.67 6.46 -17.46
C SER A 61 1.42 7.33 -18.68
N HIS A 62 0.23 7.18 -19.29
CA HIS A 62 -0.18 8.01 -20.41
C HIS A 62 -0.81 9.34 -19.96
N THR A 63 -1.61 9.31 -18.90
CA THR A 63 -2.35 10.48 -18.38
C THR A 63 -1.85 11.00 -17.04
N GLY A 64 -1.01 10.24 -16.33
CA GLY A 64 -0.63 10.56 -14.95
C GLY A 64 -1.64 10.10 -13.88
N LEU A 65 -2.87 9.74 -14.27
CA LEU A 65 -3.93 9.38 -13.32
C LEU A 65 -3.55 8.20 -12.44
N LEU A 66 -3.01 7.12 -13.03
CA LEU A 66 -2.60 5.93 -12.26
C LEU A 66 -1.67 6.30 -11.09
N LYS A 67 -0.70 7.21 -11.31
CA LYS A 67 0.19 7.66 -10.24
C LYS A 67 -0.54 8.45 -9.15
N LYS A 68 -1.46 9.33 -9.56
CA LYS A 68 -2.20 10.19 -8.62
C LYS A 68 -3.13 9.38 -7.71
N PHE A 69 -3.63 8.25 -8.21
CA PHE A 69 -4.62 7.42 -7.52
C PHE A 69 -4.00 6.27 -6.71
N ILE A 70 -2.68 6.23 -6.48
CA ILE A 70 -2.09 5.29 -5.50
C ILE A 70 -2.16 5.93 -4.11
N PHE A 71 -2.96 5.34 -3.24
CA PHE A 71 -3.16 5.76 -1.86
C PHE A 71 -2.69 4.68 -0.88
N PHE A 72 -2.57 5.08 0.38
CA PHE A 72 -2.40 4.16 1.49
C PHE A 72 -3.21 4.67 2.68
N GLY A 73 -3.67 3.76 3.53
CA GLY A 73 -4.45 4.07 4.71
C GLY A 73 -4.31 3.01 5.78
N TYR A 74 -4.51 3.41 7.04
CA TYR A 74 -4.60 2.49 8.16
C TYR A 74 -5.94 1.76 8.12
N ASP A 75 -5.93 0.44 8.32
CA ASP A 75 -7.16 -0.33 8.51
C ASP A 75 -7.62 -0.18 9.98
N PRO A 76 -8.75 0.50 10.26
CA PRO A 76 -9.22 0.69 11.62
C PRO A 76 -9.87 -0.56 12.21
N ALA A 77 -9.97 -1.68 11.47
CA ALA A 77 -10.62 -2.88 11.96
C ALA A 77 -9.97 -3.40 13.26
N PRO A 78 -10.78 -3.74 14.29
CA PRO A 78 -10.27 -4.20 15.57
C PRO A 78 -9.37 -5.43 15.40
N GLY A 79 -8.19 -5.39 16.01
CA GLY A 79 -7.18 -6.45 15.92
C GLY A 79 -6.30 -6.41 14.66
N ARG A 80 -6.53 -5.49 13.72
CA ARG A 80 -5.74 -5.37 12.49
C ARG A 80 -4.87 -4.11 12.52
N GLY A 81 -3.70 -4.20 13.14
CA GLY A 81 -2.64 -3.18 13.02
C GLY A 81 -2.01 -3.20 11.62
N SER A 82 -2.78 -2.91 10.58
CA SER A 82 -2.39 -3.10 9.18
C SER A 82 -2.52 -1.83 8.34
N VAL A 83 -1.77 -1.77 7.24
CA VAL A 83 -1.83 -0.69 6.26
C VAL A 83 -2.25 -1.26 4.91
N VAL A 84 -3.30 -0.67 4.33
CA VAL A 84 -3.78 -1.01 2.99
C VAL A 84 -3.14 -0.02 2.02
N ILE A 85 -2.47 -0.54 0.98
CA ILE A 85 -1.72 0.26 0.01
C ILE A 85 -2.13 -0.18 -1.38
N GLY A 86 -2.61 0.75 -2.20
CA GLY A 86 -3.05 0.37 -3.54
C GLY A 86 -3.64 1.50 -4.37
N PRO A 87 -3.86 1.24 -5.67
CA PRO A 87 -4.59 2.12 -6.54
C PRO A 87 -6.08 2.18 -6.15
N THR A 88 -6.64 3.37 -6.06
CA THR A 88 -8.10 3.53 -5.98
C THR A 88 -8.72 3.42 -7.37
N ARG A 89 -9.98 2.99 -7.42
CA ARG A 89 -10.73 2.86 -8.67
C ARG A 89 -10.83 4.22 -9.36
N LEU A 90 -10.47 4.26 -10.64
CA LEU A 90 -10.64 5.46 -11.47
C LEU A 90 -12.13 5.60 -11.84
N SER A 91 -12.81 6.62 -11.32
CA SER A 91 -14.25 6.82 -11.51
C SER A 91 -14.66 7.23 -12.94
N GLN A 92 -13.73 7.66 -13.77
CA GLN A 92 -14.06 8.21 -15.09
C GLN A 92 -14.33 7.10 -16.13
N LYS A 93 -15.57 7.05 -16.66
CA LYS A 93 -15.98 6.36 -17.91
C LYS A 93 -15.37 4.94 -18.08
N GLY A 94 -15.63 4.03 -17.14
CA GLY A 94 -15.24 2.62 -17.28
C GLY A 94 -13.74 2.33 -17.12
N ARG A 95 -12.95 3.29 -16.61
CA ARG A 95 -11.51 3.11 -16.34
C ARG A 95 -11.22 2.48 -14.97
N GLY A 96 -12.24 2.21 -14.17
CA GLY A 96 -12.13 1.72 -12.79
C GLY A 96 -11.48 0.34 -12.67
N GLU A 97 -11.61 -0.49 -13.71
CA GLU A 97 -11.02 -1.84 -13.77
C GLU A 97 -9.55 -1.85 -14.18
N ALA A 98 -9.02 -0.72 -14.68
CA ALA A 98 -7.66 -0.68 -15.22
C ALA A 98 -6.58 -1.00 -14.16
N PRO A 99 -6.63 -0.47 -12.92
CA PRO A 99 -5.58 -0.77 -11.94
C PRO A 99 -5.42 -2.26 -11.58
N PRO A 100 -6.48 -3.03 -11.23
CA PRO A 100 -6.32 -4.46 -10.96
C PRO A 100 -5.92 -5.26 -12.20
N LEU A 101 -6.42 -4.90 -13.39
CA LEU A 101 -6.01 -5.53 -14.65
C LEU A 101 -4.51 -5.32 -14.96
N LEU A 102 -3.94 -4.18 -14.56
CA LEU A 102 -2.52 -3.94 -14.72
C LEU A 102 -1.70 -4.74 -13.71
N GLU A 103 -2.15 -4.88 -12.46
CA GLU A 103 -1.39 -5.62 -11.45
C GLU A 103 -1.40 -7.13 -11.71
N TYR A 104 -2.59 -7.71 -11.94
CA TYR A 104 -2.77 -9.17 -12.02
C TYR A 104 -2.97 -9.69 -13.45
N GLY A 105 -3.23 -8.81 -14.41
CA GLY A 105 -3.73 -9.24 -15.72
C GLY A 105 -5.21 -9.62 -15.67
N GLY A 106 -5.72 -10.20 -16.75
CA GLY A 106 -7.07 -10.72 -16.82
C GLY A 106 -7.81 -10.37 -18.11
N LYS A 107 -9.09 -10.75 -18.18
CA LYS A 107 -9.95 -10.45 -19.31
C LYS A 107 -10.81 -9.23 -18.97
N ALA A 108 -10.87 -8.26 -19.88
CA ALA A 108 -11.69 -7.07 -19.73
C ALA A 108 -12.51 -6.83 -20.98
N THR A 109 -13.71 -6.28 -20.81
CA THR A 109 -14.55 -5.86 -21.94
C THR A 109 -14.53 -4.35 -22.04
N LEU A 110 -13.84 -3.83 -23.06
CA LEU A 110 -13.77 -2.40 -23.30
C LEU A 110 -14.86 -1.97 -24.27
N VAL A 111 -15.54 -0.88 -23.97
CA VAL A 111 -16.42 -0.20 -24.94
C VAL A 111 -15.60 0.88 -25.63
N ARG A 112 -15.37 0.74 -26.94
CA ARG A 112 -14.68 1.75 -27.75
C ARG A 112 -15.58 2.12 -28.93
N ARG A 113 -15.92 3.41 -29.04
CA ARG A 113 -16.80 3.93 -30.11
C ARG A 113 -18.12 3.11 -30.22
N GLY A 114 -18.78 2.86 -29.09
CA GLY A 114 -20.03 2.10 -29.03
C GLY A 114 -19.90 0.57 -29.17
N LYS A 115 -18.73 0.05 -29.57
CA LYS A 115 -18.52 -1.40 -29.74
C LYS A 115 -17.84 -2.02 -28.53
N LYS A 116 -18.41 -3.12 -28.01
CA LYS A 116 -17.80 -3.95 -26.95
C LYS A 116 -16.70 -4.82 -27.57
N LYS A 117 -15.49 -4.74 -27.03
CA LYS A 117 -14.35 -5.59 -27.41
C LYS A 117 -13.80 -6.28 -26.17
N ARG A 118 -13.82 -7.61 -26.19
CA ARG A 118 -13.11 -8.42 -25.18
C ARG A 118 -11.62 -8.35 -25.48
N THR A 119 -10.82 -8.10 -24.47
CA THR A 119 -9.36 -8.08 -24.57
C THR A 119 -8.73 -8.77 -23.37
N THR A 120 -7.60 -9.41 -23.61
CA THR A 120 -6.81 -10.07 -22.57
C THR A 120 -5.62 -9.19 -22.23
N TYR A 121 -5.53 -8.76 -20.97
CA TYR A 121 -4.43 -8.02 -20.41
C TYR A 121 -3.42 -8.98 -19.78
N LYS A 122 -2.15 -8.81 -20.16
CA LYS A 122 -1.04 -9.44 -19.45
C LYS A 122 -0.63 -8.57 -18.26
N ALA A 123 -0.28 -9.22 -17.15
CA ALA A 123 0.13 -8.57 -15.91
C ALA A 123 1.36 -7.67 -16.11
N ARG A 124 1.35 -6.54 -15.40
CA ARG A 124 2.36 -5.47 -15.37
C ARG A 124 2.47 -5.00 -13.92
N PRO A 125 2.94 -5.88 -13.03
CA PRO A 125 2.89 -5.63 -11.60
C PRO A 125 3.74 -4.41 -11.24
N TYR A 126 3.23 -3.58 -10.34
CA TYR A 126 3.90 -2.38 -9.87
C TYR A 126 3.69 -2.14 -8.38
N MET A 127 2.64 -2.70 -7.78
CA MET A 127 2.41 -2.64 -6.34
C MET A 127 3.16 -3.75 -5.62
N GLY A 128 3.02 -5.01 -6.05
CA GLY A 128 3.70 -6.16 -5.43
C GLY A 128 5.23 -6.00 -5.39
N PRO A 129 5.89 -5.70 -6.52
CA PRO A 129 7.33 -5.45 -6.53
C PRO A 129 7.75 -4.25 -5.66
N ALA A 130 6.90 -3.21 -5.57
CA ALA A 130 7.19 -2.08 -4.69
C ALA A 130 7.08 -2.45 -3.21
N PHE A 131 6.14 -3.32 -2.84
CA PHE A 131 6.00 -3.83 -1.48
C PHE A 131 7.21 -4.67 -1.07
N GLU A 132 7.58 -5.67 -1.89
CA GLU A 132 8.72 -6.56 -1.60
C GLU A 132 10.05 -5.78 -1.52
N LYS A 133 10.20 -4.71 -2.30
CA LYS A 133 11.38 -3.84 -2.22
C LYS A 133 11.51 -3.13 -0.87
N GLU A 134 10.41 -2.65 -0.29
CA GLU A 134 10.44 -1.87 0.95
C GLU A 134 10.32 -2.74 2.21
N LYS A 135 9.80 -3.97 2.08
CA LYS A 135 9.59 -4.93 3.18
C LYS A 135 10.81 -5.11 4.11
N PRO A 136 12.07 -5.21 3.63
CA PRO A 136 13.23 -5.40 4.50
C PRO A 136 13.53 -4.21 5.43
N GLN A 137 13.01 -3.02 5.13
CA GLN A 137 13.23 -1.83 5.96
C GLN A 137 12.29 -1.79 7.18
N LEU A 138 11.22 -2.59 7.17
CA LEU A 138 10.18 -2.55 8.20
C LEU A 138 10.71 -2.77 9.63
N PRO A 139 11.60 -3.75 9.91
CA PRO A 139 12.18 -3.91 11.25
C PRO A 139 12.95 -2.69 11.74
N ALA A 140 13.70 -2.03 10.84
CA ALA A 140 14.43 -0.81 11.17
C ALA A 140 13.51 0.36 11.50
N MET A 141 12.30 0.42 10.94
CA MET A 141 11.33 1.45 11.27
C MET A 141 10.61 1.18 12.61
N TRP A 142 10.51 -0.09 13.02
CA TRP A 142 9.94 -0.50 14.31
C TRP A 142 10.91 -0.31 15.48
N ARG A 143 12.22 -0.39 15.22
CA ARG A 143 13.27 -0.10 16.20
C ARG A 143 13.03 1.29 16.83
N ASP A 144 12.98 1.33 18.16
CA ASP A 144 12.79 2.55 18.97
C ASP A 144 11.50 3.34 18.69
N SER A 145 10.49 2.68 18.11
CA SER A 145 9.20 3.32 17.76
C SER A 145 8.33 3.64 18.98
N ILE A 146 8.50 2.91 20.08
CA ILE A 146 7.78 3.09 21.35
C ILE A 146 8.72 3.77 22.34
N ARG A 147 8.32 4.93 22.88
CA ARG A 147 9.05 5.73 23.87
C ARG A 147 8.09 6.20 24.96
#